data_AF-A0A6J4Q0J1-F1
#
_entry.id   AF-A0A6J4Q0J1-F1
#
_cell.length_a   1.000
_cell.length_b   1.000
_cell.length_c   1.000
_cell.angle_alpha   90.00
_cell.angle_beta   90.00
_cell.angle_gamma   90.00
#
_symmetry.space_group_name_H-M   'P 1'
#
loop_
_entity.id
_entity.type
_entity.pdbx_description
1 polymer ?
#
loop_
_entity_poly.entity_id
_entity_poly.type
_entity_poly.pdbx_seq_one_letter_code
_entity_poly.pdbx_strand_id
1 'polypeptide(L)'
;MGTGCGINGILAARGGTDVVALDINPEAVRAARDDARRNGVDNRFEVRLSDVFDAVDPTADGPFDVMVFDPPFRWFLPRALLEMATADPGYRALTRFMREARLHLSDRGRLLVFFGSSGDLGYLQRLVAAEGFETEVLSHKARVDAGWQVEYITYRLRPRKA
;
A
#
# COMPACT_ATOMS: atom_id res chain seq x y z
N MET A 1 -1.36 3.34 2.01
CA MET A 1 0.07 3.26 2.33
C MET A 1 0.87 3.51 1.06
N GLY A 2 1.96 4.30 1.11
CA GLY A 2 2.72 4.68 -0.08
C GLY A 2 1.84 5.40 -1.11
N THR A 3 1.25 6.53 -0.71
CA THR A 3 0.15 7.13 -1.45
C THR A 3 0.51 7.64 -2.85
N GLY A 4 1.79 7.95 -3.14
CA GLY A 4 2.22 8.51 -4.41
C GLY A 4 1.43 9.78 -4.76
N CYS A 5 0.82 9.81 -5.95
CA CYS A 5 -0.08 10.90 -6.37
C CYS A 5 -1.47 10.88 -5.71
N GLY A 6 -1.77 9.92 -4.83
CA GLY A 6 -3.04 9.86 -4.11
C GLY A 6 -4.18 9.12 -4.83
N ILE A 7 -3.98 8.66 -6.07
CA ILE A 7 -5.08 8.17 -6.93
C ILE A 7 -5.99 7.10 -6.27
N ASN A 8 -5.41 6.11 -5.59
CA ASN A 8 -6.20 5.05 -4.95
C ASN A 8 -7.14 5.59 -3.88
N GLY A 9 -6.65 6.51 -3.06
CA GLY A 9 -7.46 7.08 -1.99
C GLY A 9 -8.36 8.22 -2.46
N ILE A 10 -7.99 8.96 -3.53
CA ILE A 10 -8.91 9.89 -4.21
C ILE A 10 -10.11 9.13 -4.77
N LEU A 11 -9.89 7.96 -5.41
CA LEU A 11 -10.98 7.11 -5.91
C LEU A 11 -11.89 6.63 -4.77
N ALA A 12 -11.32 6.24 -3.63
CA ALA A 12 -12.10 5.86 -2.44
C ALA A 12 -12.89 7.05 -1.87
N ALA A 13 -12.27 8.23 -1.77
CA ALA A 13 -12.90 9.43 -1.24
C ALA A 13 -14.05 9.92 -2.14
N ARG A 14 -13.91 9.82 -3.48
CA ARG A 14 -15.01 10.05 -4.43
C ARG A 14 -16.18 9.09 -4.24
N GLY A 15 -15.91 7.88 -3.73
CA GLY A 15 -16.93 6.91 -3.31
C GLY A 15 -17.54 7.18 -1.94
N GLY A 16 -17.15 8.27 -1.26
CA GLY A 16 -17.69 8.67 0.04
C GLY A 16 -16.99 8.06 1.25
N THR A 17 -15.77 7.54 1.09
CA THR A 17 -14.93 7.01 2.19
C THR A 17 -14.04 8.11 2.76
N ASP A 18 -13.89 8.16 4.09
CA ASP A 18 -12.88 9.00 4.74
C ASP A 18 -11.51 8.29 4.67
N VAL A 19 -10.48 9.00 4.21
CA VAL A 19 -9.20 8.40 3.84
C VAL A 19 -8.05 9.09 4.56
N VAL A 20 -7.21 8.29 5.20
CA VAL A 20 -5.87 8.68 5.64
C VAL A 20 -4.83 8.08 4.68
N ALA A 21 -4.13 8.96 3.97
CA ALA A 21 -3.10 8.65 3.00
C ALA A 21 -1.71 8.95 3.59
N LEU A 22 -0.79 8.00 3.46
CA LEU A 22 0.53 8.03 4.07
C LEU A 22 1.60 7.84 3.00
N ASP A 23 2.63 8.67 3.02
CA ASP A 23 3.81 8.51 2.18
C ASP A 23 5.07 9.02 2.88
N ILE A 24 6.22 8.41 2.59
CA ILE A 24 7.52 8.82 3.14
C ILE A 24 8.14 9.95 2.33
N ASN A 25 7.71 10.13 1.08
CA ASN A 25 8.23 11.17 0.20
C ASN A 25 7.42 12.47 0.36
N PRO A 26 8.03 13.57 0.83
CA PRO A 26 7.32 14.85 0.99
C PRO A 26 6.76 15.40 -0.33
N GLU A 27 7.39 15.10 -1.47
CA GLU A 27 6.86 15.50 -2.78
C GLU A 27 5.60 14.71 -3.16
N ALA A 28 5.52 13.43 -2.79
CA ALA A 28 4.31 12.63 -2.97
C ALA A 28 3.18 13.15 -2.08
N VAL A 29 3.47 13.50 -0.82
CA VAL A 29 2.51 14.13 0.09
C VAL A 29 1.95 15.43 -0.50
N ARG A 30 2.82 16.29 -1.04
CA ARG A 30 2.42 17.53 -1.70
C ARG A 30 1.53 17.25 -2.93
N ALA A 31 1.98 16.36 -3.82
CA ALA A 31 1.24 15.98 -5.02
C ALA A 31 -0.15 15.42 -4.70
N ALA A 32 -0.24 14.49 -3.75
CA ALA A 32 -1.52 13.89 -3.35
C ALA A 32 -2.50 14.91 -2.74
N ARG A 33 -2.01 15.89 -1.96
CA ARG A 33 -2.85 16.98 -1.44
C ARG A 33 -3.38 17.87 -2.57
N ASP A 34 -2.53 18.24 -3.52
CA ASP A 34 -2.93 19.06 -4.66
C ASP A 34 -3.91 18.32 -5.56
N ASP A 35 -3.69 17.02 -5.81
CA ASP A 35 -4.57 16.18 -6.60
C ASP A 35 -5.91 15.93 -5.89
N ALA A 36 -5.93 15.81 -4.56
CA ALA A 36 -7.18 15.72 -3.79
C ALA A 36 -8.04 16.98 -3.94
N ARG A 37 -7.44 18.17 -3.85
CA ARG A 37 -8.14 19.46 -4.09
C ARG A 37 -8.67 19.55 -5.51
N ARG A 38 -7.85 19.18 -6.51
CA ARG A 38 -8.24 19.17 -7.93
C ARG A 38 -9.43 18.24 -8.20
N ASN A 39 -9.57 17.18 -7.42
CA ASN A 39 -10.67 16.23 -7.51
C ASN A 39 -11.85 16.54 -6.56
N GLY A 40 -11.76 17.62 -5.77
CA GLY A 40 -12.82 18.08 -4.85
C GLY A 40 -13.11 17.09 -3.70
N VAL A 41 -12.10 16.36 -3.22
CA VAL A 41 -12.24 15.36 -2.15
C VAL A 41 -11.36 15.65 -0.93
N ASP A 42 -10.72 16.82 -0.89
CA ASP A 42 -9.81 17.24 0.18
C ASP A 42 -10.48 17.37 1.56
N ASN A 43 -11.81 17.45 1.60
CA ASN A 43 -12.59 17.40 2.84
C ASN A 43 -12.68 16.00 3.49
N ARG A 44 -12.33 14.93 2.77
CA ARG A 44 -12.38 13.53 3.25
C ARG A 44 -11.10 12.75 2.94
N PHE A 45 -10.06 13.46 2.50
CA PHE A 45 -8.79 12.87 2.10
C PHE A 45 -7.64 13.60 2.82
N GLU A 46 -7.23 13.04 3.94
CA GLU A 46 -6.10 13.53 4.73
C GLU A 46 -4.81 12.88 4.27
N VAL A 47 -3.75 13.67 4.02
CA VAL A 47 -2.44 13.16 3.62
C VAL A 47 -1.39 13.53 4.65
N ARG A 48 -0.61 12.56 5.12
CA ARG A 48 0.46 12.73 6.11
C ARG A 48 1.79 12.24 5.58
N LEU A 49 2.86 12.94 5.96
CA LEU A 49 4.23 12.45 5.82
C LEU A 49 4.45 11.39 6.89
N SER A 50 4.80 10.17 6.49
CA SER A 50 4.92 9.03 7.40
C SER A 50 5.89 7.99 6.85
N ASP A 51 6.74 7.46 7.72
CA ASP A 51 7.38 6.17 7.46
C ASP A 51 6.42 5.07 7.93
N VAL A 52 5.82 4.37 6.96
CA VAL A 52 4.80 3.34 7.21
C VAL A 52 3.72 3.87 8.19
N PHE A 53 3.58 3.33 9.40
CA PHE A 53 2.54 3.69 10.36
C PHE A 53 2.96 4.77 11.38
N ASP A 54 4.15 5.38 11.26
CA ASP A 54 4.66 6.36 12.25
C ASP A 54 3.69 7.52 12.55
N ALA A 55 2.94 7.97 11.54
CA ALA A 55 1.95 9.05 11.68
C ALA A 55 0.50 8.53 11.82
N VAL A 56 0.31 7.31 12.31
CA VAL A 56 -1.01 6.70 12.58
C VAL A 56 -1.17 6.46 14.07
N ASP A 57 -2.16 7.11 14.66
CA ASP A 57 -2.61 6.81 16.02
C ASP A 57 -3.68 5.71 15.95
N PRO A 58 -3.43 4.49 16.48
CA PRO A 58 -4.38 3.40 16.44
C PRO A 58 -5.68 3.68 17.21
N THR A 59 -5.70 4.67 18.11
CA THR A 59 -6.87 5.04 18.91
C THR A 59 -7.71 6.17 18.27
N ALA A 60 -7.10 6.99 17.41
CA ALA A 60 -7.76 8.14 16.80
C ALA A 60 -8.06 7.95 15.30
N ASP A 61 -7.21 7.22 14.58
CA ASP A 61 -7.33 7.05 13.13
C ASP A 61 -7.97 5.71 12.72
N GLY A 62 -7.92 4.73 13.63
CA GLY A 62 -8.33 3.36 13.37
C GLY A 62 -9.45 2.87 14.28
N PRO A 63 -9.89 1.62 14.09
CA PRO A 63 -9.37 0.66 13.10
C PRO A 63 -9.90 0.90 11.67
N PHE A 64 -9.09 0.57 10.66
CA PHE A 64 -9.44 0.71 9.24
C PHE A 64 -10.15 -0.53 8.69
N ASP A 65 -11.22 -0.33 7.91
CA ASP A 65 -11.92 -1.42 7.19
C ASP A 65 -11.19 -1.86 5.91
N VAL A 66 -10.40 -0.96 5.32
CA VAL A 66 -9.61 -1.24 4.12
C VAL A 66 -8.28 -0.53 4.22
N MET A 67 -7.19 -1.27 4.05
CA MET A 67 -5.88 -0.68 3.81
C MET A 67 -5.45 -1.02 2.39
N VAL A 68 -5.02 -0.02 1.63
CA VAL A 68 -4.45 -0.20 0.30
C VAL A 68 -2.96 0.04 0.36
N PHE A 69 -2.18 -0.89 -0.19
CA PHE A 69 -0.74 -0.73 -0.33
C PHE A 69 -0.28 -1.20 -1.71
N ASP A 70 0.35 -0.28 -2.43
CA ASP A 70 1.14 -0.56 -3.63
C ASP A 70 2.63 -0.43 -3.26
N PRO A 71 3.22 -1.46 -2.61
CA PRO A 71 4.59 -1.39 -2.13
C PRO A 71 5.58 -1.26 -3.28
N PRO A 72 6.71 -0.55 -3.07
CA PRO A 72 7.88 -0.76 -3.91
C PRO A 72 8.31 -2.23 -3.81
N PHE A 73 8.27 -2.97 -4.92
CA PHE A 73 8.46 -4.43 -4.92
C PHE A 73 9.86 -4.89 -5.38
N ARG A 74 10.80 -3.96 -5.64
CA ARG A 74 12.20 -4.30 -5.94
C ARG A 74 13.06 -4.23 -4.68
N TRP A 75 13.90 -5.22 -4.41
CA TRP A 75 14.59 -5.37 -3.11
C TRP A 75 15.93 -4.62 -2.99
N PHE A 76 16.39 -3.96 -4.05
CA PHE A 76 17.72 -3.35 -4.12
C PHE A 76 17.75 -1.93 -3.55
N LEU A 77 18.97 -1.42 -3.28
CA LEU A 77 19.17 -0.04 -2.83
C LEU A 77 18.81 0.96 -3.96
N PRO A 78 17.90 1.92 -3.73
CA PRO A 78 17.60 2.95 -4.71
C PRO A 78 18.81 3.85 -4.92
N ARG A 79 19.07 4.22 -6.18
CA ARG A 79 20.16 5.15 -6.55
C ARG A 79 19.72 6.62 -6.52
N ALA A 80 18.41 6.87 -6.51
CA ALA A 80 17.82 8.19 -6.50
C ALA A 80 16.45 8.18 -5.81
N LEU A 81 15.95 9.35 -5.39
CA LEU A 81 14.63 9.50 -4.77
C LEU A 81 13.50 8.89 -5.62
N LEU A 82 13.57 9.03 -6.95
CA LEU A 82 12.59 8.46 -7.86
C LEU A 82 12.56 6.92 -7.79
N GLU A 83 13.71 6.29 -7.61
CA GLU A 83 13.77 4.82 -7.51
C GLU A 83 13.13 4.31 -6.21
N MET A 84 13.02 5.14 -5.16
CA MET A 84 12.33 4.77 -3.91
C MET A 84 10.85 4.46 -4.13
N ALA A 85 10.24 4.95 -5.22
CA ALA A 85 8.87 4.60 -5.58
C ALA A 85 8.73 3.12 -6.01
N THR A 86 9.83 2.46 -6.37
CA THR A 86 9.82 1.07 -6.89
C THR A 86 10.76 0.13 -6.15
N ALA A 87 11.70 0.66 -5.37
CA ALA A 87 12.69 -0.10 -4.62
C ALA A 87 12.55 0.09 -3.10
N ASP A 88 12.45 -1.03 -2.38
CA ASP A 88 12.41 -1.17 -0.93
C ASP A 88 13.57 -2.08 -0.50
N PRO A 89 14.70 -1.51 -0.03
CA PRO A 89 15.90 -2.26 0.31
C PRO A 89 15.60 -3.37 1.32
N GLY A 90 15.79 -4.63 0.90
CA GLY A 90 15.51 -5.79 1.74
C GLY A 90 14.04 -5.92 2.17
N TYR A 91 13.11 -5.30 1.45
CA TYR A 91 11.68 -5.30 1.76
C TYR A 91 11.33 -4.71 3.14
N ARG A 92 12.06 -3.69 3.60
CA ARG A 92 11.87 -3.09 4.93
C ARG A 92 10.44 -2.56 5.11
N ALA A 93 9.96 -1.72 4.18
CA ALA A 93 8.64 -1.11 4.28
C ALA A 93 7.53 -2.15 4.12
N LEU A 94 7.68 -3.11 3.20
CA LEU A 94 6.73 -4.22 3.03
C LEU A 94 6.62 -5.07 4.30
N THR A 95 7.76 -5.46 4.87
CA THR A 95 7.82 -6.26 6.11
C THR A 95 7.16 -5.55 7.27
N ARG A 96 7.53 -4.28 7.45
CA ARG A 96 7.00 -3.46 8.53
C ARG A 96 5.48 -3.29 8.39
N PHE A 97 5.01 -2.97 7.19
CA PHE A 97 3.58 -2.86 6.92
C PHE A 97 2.82 -4.14 7.29
N MET A 98 3.29 -5.31 6.84
CA MET A 98 2.59 -6.57 7.09
C MET A 98 2.54 -6.94 8.58
N ARG A 99 3.62 -6.69 9.33
CA ARG A 99 3.69 -6.93 10.78
C ARG A 99 2.76 -6.03 11.59
N GLU A 100 2.70 -4.75 11.23
CA GLU A 100 1.96 -3.74 11.98
C GLU A 100 0.49 -3.63 11.52
N ALA A 101 0.16 -4.05 10.30
CA ALA A 101 -1.17 -3.86 9.71
C ALA A 101 -2.31 -4.35 10.60
N ARG A 102 -2.15 -5.48 11.30
CA ARG A 102 -3.19 -6.02 12.20
C ARG A 102 -3.55 -5.08 13.34
N LEU A 103 -2.60 -4.31 13.85
CA LEU A 103 -2.81 -3.37 14.96
C LEU A 103 -3.74 -2.22 14.56
N HIS A 104 -3.85 -1.96 13.26
CA HIS A 104 -4.65 -0.86 12.72
C HIS A 104 -5.88 -1.36 11.96
N LEU A 105 -6.08 -2.67 11.81
CA LEU A 105 -7.14 -3.24 10.97
C LEU A 105 -8.38 -3.59 11.80
N SER A 106 -9.58 -3.34 11.27
CA SER A 106 -10.82 -3.73 11.95
C SER A 106 -11.02 -5.25 11.88
N ASP A 107 -11.88 -5.81 12.73
CA ASP A 107 -12.21 -7.25 12.73
C ASP A 107 -12.74 -7.76 11.39
N ARG A 108 -13.35 -6.88 10.59
CA ARG A 108 -13.83 -7.16 9.23
C ARG A 108 -12.94 -6.56 8.14
N GLY A 109 -11.82 -5.98 8.55
CA GLY A 109 -10.94 -5.25 7.69
C GLY A 109 -10.18 -6.17 6.74
N ARG A 110 -9.70 -5.58 5.64
CA ARG A 110 -8.93 -6.28 4.61
C ARG A 110 -7.81 -5.42 4.08
N LEU A 111 -6.74 -6.06 3.63
CA LEU A 111 -5.67 -5.40 2.89
C LEU A 111 -5.89 -5.62 1.40
N LEU A 112 -5.65 -4.59 0.60
CA LEU A 112 -5.50 -4.68 -0.84
C LEU A 112 -4.02 -4.42 -1.15
N VAL A 113 -3.31 -5.46 -1.58
CA VAL A 113 -1.86 -5.41 -1.81
C VAL A 113 -1.58 -5.69 -3.27
N PHE A 114 -0.88 -4.78 -3.94
CA PHE A 114 -0.36 -5.00 -5.29
C PHE A 114 1.06 -5.56 -5.23
N PHE A 115 1.40 -6.47 -6.15
CA PHE A 115 2.77 -6.96 -6.30
C PHE A 115 3.07 -7.42 -7.72
N GLY A 116 4.31 -7.21 -8.17
CA GLY A 116 4.77 -7.64 -9.50
C GLY A 116 5.77 -8.81 -9.43
N SER A 117 5.83 -9.64 -10.49
CA SER A 117 6.78 -10.76 -10.58
C SER A 117 8.25 -10.35 -10.75
N SER A 118 8.51 -9.05 -10.92
CA SER A 118 9.88 -8.50 -10.84
C SER A 118 10.35 -8.30 -9.39
N GLY A 119 9.48 -8.53 -8.40
CA GLY A 119 9.85 -8.72 -7.00
C GLY A 119 9.84 -10.19 -6.57
N ASP A 120 10.22 -10.47 -5.33
CA ASP A 120 10.16 -11.81 -4.74
C ASP A 120 8.73 -12.12 -4.25
N LEU A 121 7.93 -12.71 -5.14
CA LEU A 121 6.58 -13.20 -4.80
C LEU A 121 6.59 -14.24 -3.66
N GLY A 122 7.65 -15.05 -3.58
CA GLY A 122 7.80 -16.04 -2.52
C GLY A 122 8.00 -15.38 -1.15
N TYR A 123 8.73 -14.26 -1.11
CA TYR A 123 8.88 -13.43 0.09
C TYR A 123 7.53 -12.88 0.57
N LEU A 124 6.76 -12.28 -0.33
CA LEU A 124 5.42 -11.79 -0.02
C LEU A 124 4.54 -12.91 0.54
N GLN A 125 4.51 -14.09 -0.11
CA GLN A 125 3.70 -15.22 0.34
C GLN A 125 4.10 -15.72 1.73
N ARG A 126 5.39 -15.82 2.02
CA ARG A 126 5.89 -16.19 3.37
C ARG A 126 5.46 -15.16 4.41
N LEU A 127 5.57 -13.87 4.11
CA LEU A 127 5.19 -12.79 5.01
C LEU A 127 3.68 -12.78 5.28
N VAL A 128 2.85 -12.92 4.25
CA VAL A 128 1.39 -13.05 4.37
C VAL A 128 1.00 -14.24 5.25
N ALA A 129 1.65 -15.39 5.07
CA ALA A 129 1.41 -16.57 5.88
C ALA A 129 1.86 -16.39 7.35
N ALA A 130 3.05 -15.80 7.56
CA ALA A 130 3.61 -15.54 8.89
C ALA A 130 2.73 -14.60 9.72
N GLU A 131 2.16 -13.57 9.09
CA GLU A 131 1.24 -12.63 9.72
C GLU A 131 -0.22 -13.15 9.72
N GLY A 132 -0.43 -14.43 9.41
CA GLY A 132 -1.71 -15.13 9.57
C GLY A 132 -2.83 -14.66 8.63
N PHE A 133 -2.51 -14.10 7.47
CA PHE A 133 -3.50 -13.68 6.49
C PHE A 133 -3.86 -14.80 5.51
N GLU A 134 -5.13 -14.86 5.12
CA GLU A 134 -5.59 -15.61 3.95
C GLU A 134 -5.49 -14.72 2.71
N THR A 135 -5.24 -15.33 1.55
CA THR A 135 -5.02 -14.61 0.29
C THR A 135 -6.09 -14.98 -0.74
N GLU A 136 -6.66 -13.96 -1.37
CA GLU A 136 -7.52 -14.06 -2.54
C GLU A 136 -6.92 -13.22 -3.67
N VAL A 137 -6.75 -13.77 -4.87
CA VAL A 137 -6.30 -12.99 -6.04
C VAL A 137 -7.51 -12.26 -6.63
N LEU A 138 -7.50 -10.93 -6.62
CA LEU A 138 -8.56 -10.10 -7.20
C LEU A 138 -8.34 -9.79 -8.67
N SER A 139 -7.07 -9.64 -9.07
CA SER A 139 -6.69 -9.34 -10.43
C SER A 139 -5.32 -9.92 -10.71
N HIS A 140 -5.12 -10.41 -11.93
CA HIS A 140 -3.85 -10.89 -12.43
C HIS A 140 -3.71 -10.46 -13.90
N LYS A 141 -2.62 -9.78 -14.22
CA LYS A 141 -2.29 -9.36 -15.58
C LYS A 141 -0.85 -9.72 -15.92
N ALA A 142 -0.69 -10.58 -16.91
CA ALA A 142 0.61 -10.88 -17.52
C ALA A 142 0.85 -9.99 -18.74
N ARG A 143 2.10 -9.55 -18.94
CA ARG A 143 2.57 -8.84 -20.13
C ARG A 143 3.99 -9.29 -20.48
N VAL A 144 4.37 -9.12 -21.73
CA VAL A 144 5.77 -9.23 -22.15
C VAL A 144 6.34 -7.81 -22.23
N ASP A 145 7.41 -7.56 -21.49
CA ASP A 145 8.13 -6.28 -21.49
C ASP A 145 9.62 -6.54 -21.74
N ALA A 146 10.17 -5.91 -22.77
CA ALA A 146 11.55 -6.14 -23.22
C ALA A 146 11.94 -7.63 -23.37
N GLY A 147 11.00 -8.49 -23.78
CA GLY A 147 11.20 -9.94 -23.92
C GLY A 147 11.04 -10.75 -22.62
N TRP A 148 10.78 -10.09 -21.49
CA TRP A 148 10.54 -10.73 -20.19
C TRP A 148 9.04 -10.84 -19.91
N GLN A 149 8.60 -11.99 -19.42
CA GLN A 149 7.25 -12.13 -18.89
C GLN A 149 7.17 -11.46 -17.52
N VAL A 150 6.33 -10.44 -17.41
CA VAL A 150 6.07 -9.69 -16.18
C VAL A 150 4.60 -9.82 -15.81
N GLU A 151 4.35 -10.18 -14.56
CA GLU A 151 3.02 -10.38 -14.00
C GLU A 151 2.76 -9.32 -12.94
N TYR A 152 1.52 -8.83 -12.90
CA TYR A 152 1.04 -7.87 -11.94
C TYR A 152 -0.20 -8.45 -11.27
N ILE A 153 -0.17 -8.54 -9.95
CA ILE A 153 -1.17 -9.24 -9.16
C ILE A 153 -1.69 -8.31 -8.07
N THR A 154 -3.01 -8.23 -7.95
CA THR A 154 -3.67 -7.58 -6.81
C THR A 154 -4.26 -8.64 -5.91
N TYR A 155 -3.81 -8.65 -4.67
CA TYR A 155 -4.28 -9.54 -3.62
C TYR A 155 -5.26 -8.82 -2.71
N ARG A 156 -6.26 -9.57 -2.25
CA ARG A 156 -7.01 -9.26 -1.05
C ARG A 156 -6.54 -10.16 0.07
N LEU A 157 -6.14 -9.55 1.18
CA LEU A 157 -5.70 -10.26 2.37
C LEU A 157 -6.71 -10.05 3.49
N ARG A 158 -7.11 -11.15 4.15
CA ARG A 158 -8.00 -11.10 5.32
C ARG A 158 -7.37 -11.83 6.50
N PRO A 159 -7.52 -11.34 7.73
CA PRO A 159 -7.15 -12.10 8.91
C PRO A 159 -7.76 -13.51 8.87
N ARG A 160 -6.95 -14.56 9.07
CA ARG A 160 -7.49 -15.90 9.37
C ARG A 160 -8.38 -15.81 10.60
N LYS A 161 -9.56 -16.43 10.53
CA LYS A 161 -10.38 -16.66 11.73
C LYS A 161 -9.64 -17.67 12.60
N ALA A 162 -9.54 -17.36 13.89
CA ALA A 162 -9.02 -18.29 14.89
C ALA A 162 -9.94 -19.53 15.01
#